data_AF-A0A9X1UL97-F1
#
_entry.id   AF-A0A9X1UL97-F1
#
_cell.length_a   1.000
_cell.length_b   1.000
_cell.length_c   1.000
_cell.angle_alpha   90.00
_cell.angle_beta   90.00
_cell.angle_gamma   90.00
#
_symmetry.space_group_name_H-M   'P 1'
#
loop_
_entity.id
_entity.type
_entity.pdbx_description
1 polymer ?
#
loop_
_entity_poly.entity_id
_entity_poly.type
_entity_poly.pdbx_seq_one_letter_code
_entity_poly.pdbx_strand_id
1 'polypeptide(L)' 'MIEIQKLREARTLAAARANAEDAAIWRWFSALLEAGTIRWCRSDKGWIVSVNHRHVATEVSFDNAIRAAKARSESLLM' A
#
# COMPACT_ATOMS: atom_id res chain seq x y z
N MET A 1 13.22 12.32 32.65
CA MET A 1 12.53 13.31 31.78
C MET A 1 12.95 13.20 30.31
N ILE A 2 14.26 13.15 29.98
CA ILE A 2 14.76 13.03 28.58
C ILE A 2 14.24 11.77 27.87
N GLU A 3 14.13 10.65 28.57
CA GLU A 3 13.76 9.36 27.98
C GLU A 3 12.28 9.26 27.58
N ILE A 4 11.40 9.89 28.36
CA ILE A 4 9.97 10.02 28.03
C ILE A 4 9.80 10.91 26.79
N GLN A 5 10.59 11.99 26.69
CA GLN A 5 10.57 12.89 25.54
C GLN A 5 11.04 12.17 24.27
N LYS A 6 12.15 11.43 24.33
CA LYS A 6 12.65 10.60 23.22
C LYS A 6 11.63 9.53 22.78
N LEU A 7 10.97 8.87 23.73
CA LEU A 7 9.93 7.88 23.41
C LEU A 7 8.72 8.51 22.71
N ARG A 8 8.32 9.72 23.13
CA ARG A 8 7.24 10.47 22.49
C ARG A 8 7.62 10.85 21.06
N GLU A 9 8.81 11.39 20.86
CA GLU A 9 9.34 11.76 19.54
C GLU A 9 9.43 10.56 18.59
N ALA A 10 9.91 9.41 19.09
CA ALA A 10 9.95 8.18 18.31
C ALA A 10 8.56 7.72 17.87
N ARG A 11 7.56 7.84 18.75
CA ARG A 11 6.16 7.50 18.43
C ARG A 11 5.55 8.46 17.41
N THR A 12 5.75 9.77 17.55
CA THR A 12 5.26 10.74 16.56
C THR A 12 5.92 10.54 15.21
N LEU A 13 7.22 10.26 15.17
CA LEU A 13 7.93 9.95 13.92
C LEU A 13 7.40 8.68 13.27
N ALA A 14 7.18 7.61 14.04
CA ALA A 14 6.61 6.36 13.54
C ALA A 14 5.19 6.58 12.97
N ALA A 15 4.34 7.32 13.67
CA ALA A 15 2.99 7.65 13.20
C ALA A 15 3.02 8.51 11.93
N ALA A 16 3.92 9.49 11.86
CA ALA A 16 4.08 10.34 10.68
C ALA A 16 4.54 9.54 9.46
N ARG A 17 5.46 8.58 9.65
CA ARG A 17 5.91 7.65 8.58
C ARG A 17 4.77 6.77 8.08
N ALA A 18 4.04 6.11 8.98
CA ALA A 18 2.90 5.27 8.62
C ALA A 18 1.85 6.07 7.84
N ASN A 19 1.52 7.28 8.29
CA ASN A 19 0.57 8.14 7.59
C ASN A 19 1.08 8.59 6.21
N ALA A 20 2.38 8.86 6.07
CA ALA A 20 2.97 9.20 4.77
C ALA A 20 2.95 8.03 3.79
N GLU A 21 3.22 6.82 4.27
CA GLU A 21 3.13 5.58 3.49
C GLU A 21 1.70 5.31 3.02
N ASP A 22 0.72 5.42 3.92
CA ASP A 22 -0.70 5.25 3.61
C ASP A 22 -1.18 6.30 2.60
N ALA A 23 -0.78 7.55 2.77
CA ALA A 23 -1.09 8.61 1.80
C ALA A 23 -0.45 8.33 0.43
N ALA A 24 0.76 7.77 0.38
CA ALA A 24 1.40 7.39 -0.89
C ALA A 24 0.66 6.24 -1.58
N ILE A 25 0.22 5.24 -0.81
CA ILE A 25 -0.60 4.13 -1.32
C ILE A 25 -1.92 4.65 -1.87
N TRP A 26 -2.58 5.54 -1.14
CA TRP A 26 -3.87 6.08 -1.56
C TRP A 26 -3.76 6.90 -2.85
N ARG A 27 -2.77 7.78 -2.96
CA ARG A 27 -2.53 8.54 -4.20
C ARG A 27 -2.28 7.61 -5.40
N TRP A 28 -1.46 6.59 -5.22
CA TRP A 28 -1.19 5.58 -6.26
C TRP A 28 -2.46 4.84 -6.67
N PHE A 29 -3.23 4.37 -5.70
CA PHE A 29 -4.48 3.64 -5.95
C PHE A 29 -5.52 4.51 -6.67
N SER A 30 -5.75 5.74 -6.18
CA SER A 30 -6.70 6.67 -6.80
C SER A 30 -6.34 6.98 -8.24
N ALA A 31 -5.07 7.23 -8.55
CA ALA A 31 -4.63 7.49 -9.91
C ALA A 31 -4.91 6.30 -10.87
N LEU A 32 -4.67 5.06 -10.43
CA LEU A 32 -4.96 3.88 -11.24
C LEU A 32 -6.47 3.60 -11.36
N LEU A 33 -7.24 3.92 -10.31
CA LEU A 33 -8.68 3.78 -10.31
C LEU A 33 -9.30 4.75 -11.32
N GLU A 34 -8.88 6.02 -11.29
CA GLU A 34 -9.32 7.06 -12.23
C GLU A 34 -8.93 6.71 -13.67
N ALA A 35 -7.74 6.13 -13.87
CA ALA A 35 -7.29 5.63 -15.16
C ALA A 35 -8.00 4.33 -15.60
N GLY A 36 -8.75 3.66 -14.71
CA GLY A 36 -9.39 2.37 -14.98
C GLY A 36 -8.42 1.20 -15.18
N THR A 37 -7.17 1.34 -14.74
CA THR A 37 -6.10 0.37 -14.98
C THR A 37 -5.89 -0.63 -13.85
N ILE A 38 -6.46 -0.37 -12.67
CA ILE A 38 -6.47 -1.31 -11.53
C ILE A 38 -7.77 -2.10 -11.47
N ARG A 39 -7.65 -3.41 -11.19
CA ARG A 39 -8.77 -4.30 -10.92
C ARG A 39 -8.46 -5.13 -9.68
N TRP A 40 -9.47 -5.37 -8.88
CA TRP A 40 -9.38 -6.27 -7.73
C TRP A 40 -10.55 -7.23 -7.71
N CYS A 41 -10.31 -8.45 -7.20
CA CYS A 41 -11.33 -9.47 -7.03
C CYS A 41 -11.04 -10.29 -5.77
N ARG A 42 -12.08 -10.68 -5.05
CA ARG A 42 -11.97 -11.63 -3.94
C ARG A 42 -12.13 -13.06 -4.46
N SER A 43 -11.14 -13.90 -4.19
CA SER A 43 -11.14 -15.34 -4.46
C SER A 43 -11.11 -16.16 -3.17
N ASP A 44 -11.13 -17.48 -3.33
CA ASP A 44 -10.87 -18.48 -2.28
C ASP A 44 -9.47 -18.34 -1.65
N LYS A 45 -8.50 -17.84 -2.42
CA LYS A 45 -7.10 -17.65 -2.00
C LYS A 45 -6.79 -16.25 -1.48
N GLY A 46 -7.75 -15.34 -1.49
CA GLY A 46 -7.61 -13.98 -0.98
C GLY A 46 -7.99 -12.90 -2.00
N TRP A 47 -7.43 -11.72 -1.85
CA TRP A 47 -7.62 -10.58 -2.73
C TRP A 47 -6.59 -10.59 -3.85
N ILE A 48 -7.08 -10.78 -5.07
CA ILE A 48 -6.30 -10.72 -6.30
C ILE A 48 -6.34 -9.28 -6.81
N VAL A 49 -5.18 -8.70 -7.06
CA VAL A 49 -5.02 -7.36 -7.63
C VAL A 49 -4.27 -7.46 -8.95
N SER A 50 -4.80 -6.78 -9.95
CA SER A 50 -4.21 -6.65 -11.29
C SER A 50 -4.08 -5.17 -11.65
N VAL A 51 -2.97 -4.79 -12.27
CA VAL A 51 -2.69 -3.44 -12.77
C VAL A 51 -2.27 -3.54 -14.23
N ASN A 52 -2.81 -2.69 -15.11
CA ASN A 52 -2.56 -2.73 -16.55
C ASN A 52 -2.79 -4.14 -17.15
N HIS A 53 -3.91 -4.79 -16.74
CA HIS A 53 -4.27 -6.16 -17.11
C HIS A 53 -3.30 -7.27 -16.65
N ARG A 54 -2.24 -6.93 -15.90
CA ARG A 54 -1.30 -7.89 -15.35
C ARG A 54 -1.63 -8.19 -13.89
N HIS A 55 -1.66 -9.47 -13.54
CA HIS A 55 -1.73 -9.88 -12.14
C HIS A 55 -0.47 -9.43 -11.40
N VAL A 56 -0.63 -8.69 -10.31
CA VAL A 56 0.50 -8.16 -9.53
C VAL A 56 0.54 -8.72 -8.11
N ALA A 57 -0.58 -8.95 -7.44
CA ALA A 57 -0.58 -9.46 -6.07
C ALA A 57 -1.79 -10.33 -5.73
N THR A 58 -1.57 -11.34 -4.89
CA THR A 58 -2.63 -12.08 -4.18
C THR A 58 -2.27 -12.09 -2.71
N GLU A 59 -3.15 -11.55 -1.85
CA GLU A 59 -2.92 -11.50 -0.39
C GLU A 59 -4.21 -11.78 0.37
N VAL A 60 -4.10 -12.19 1.63
CA VAL A 60 -5.27 -12.57 2.45
C VAL A 60 -6.21 -11.39 2.71
N SER A 61 -5.66 -10.18 2.90
CA SER A 61 -6.43 -8.96 3.14
C SER A 61 -6.33 -7.99 1.96
N PHE A 62 -7.35 -7.15 1.79
CA PHE A 62 -7.37 -6.14 0.74
C PHE A 62 -6.21 -5.14 0.90
N ASP A 63 -5.99 -4.64 2.12
CA ASP A 63 -4.90 -3.71 2.41
C ASP A 63 -3.52 -4.30 2.05
N ASN A 64 -3.25 -5.54 2.48
CA ASN A 64 -2.01 -6.21 2.13
C ASN A 64 -1.87 -6.39 0.61
N ALA A 65 -2.97 -6.73 -0.09
CA ALA A 65 -2.96 -6.92 -1.53
C ALA A 65 -2.62 -5.62 -2.27
N ILE A 66 -3.17 -4.49 -1.83
CA ILE A 66 -2.89 -3.16 -2.41
C ILE A 66 -1.44 -2.74 -2.12
N ARG A 67 -0.94 -2.94 -0.90
CA ARG A 67 0.47 -2.66 -0.55
C ARG A 67 1.44 -3.49 -1.37
N ALA A 68 1.19 -4.80 -1.47
CA ALA A 68 2.00 -5.72 -2.27
C ALA A 68 1.93 -5.36 -3.77
N ALA A 69 0.75 -4.99 -4.27
CA ALA A 69 0.57 -4.56 -5.65
C ALA A 69 1.38 -3.30 -5.98
N LYS A 70 1.38 -2.30 -5.09
CA LYS A 70 2.19 -1.08 -5.26
C LYS A 70 3.68 -1.39 -5.33
N ALA A 71 4.21 -2.12 -4.35
CA ALA A 71 5.63 -2.47 -4.29
C ALA A 71 6.11 -3.24 -5.53
N ARG A 72 5.27 -4.17 -6.04
CA ARG A 72 5.58 -4.94 -7.25
C ARG A 72 5.44 -4.12 -8.53
N SER A 73 4.51 -3.18 -8.58
CA SER A 73 4.33 -2.26 -9.72
C SER A 73 5.51 -1.29 -9.84
N GLU A 74 6.04 -0.81 -8.71
CA GLU A 74 7.23 0.05 -8.66
C GLU A 74 8.49 -0.72 -9.10
N SER A 75 8.61 -1.99 -8.71
CA SER A 75 9.73 -2.85 -9.13
C SER A 75 9.73 -3.20 -10.62
N LEU A 76 8.58 -3.06 -11.30
CA LEU A 76 8.42 -3.31 -12.74
C LEU A 76 8.81 -2.11 -13.62
N LEU A 77 9.01 -0.93 -13.01
CA LEU A 77 9.41 0.31 -13.68
C LEU A 77 10.92 0.59 -13.57
N MET A 78 11.67 -0.25 -12.85
CA MET A 78 13.12 -0.18 -12.67
C MET A 78 13.81 -1.21 -13.57
#